data_AF-A0A8S2G7W0-F1
#
_entry.id   AF-A0A8S2G7W0-F1
#
_cell.length_a   1.000
_cell.length_b   1.000
_cell.length_c   1.000
_cell.angle_alpha   90.00
_cell.angle_beta   90.00
_cell.angle_gamma   90.00
#
_symmetry.space_group_name_H-M   'P 1'
#
loop_
_entity.id
_entity.type
_entity.pdbx_description
1 polymer ?
#
loop_
_entity_poly.entity_id
_entity_poly.type
_entity_poly.pdbx_seq_one_letter_code
_entity_poly.pdbx_strand_id
1 'polypeptide(L)'
;DTRTEEEKTEPTETFCVRTLDVKSHTVCDLTLPYNDIDDVRAHIDQVASNLTRINTIEEANYFKQNADLLQNHKTSFTDSALIPPITELKDFYMTDPISRASLTMAKCVKAVEEQLKSRHT
;
A
#
# COMPACT_ATOMS: atom_id res chain seq x y z
N ASP A 1 -7.73 -19.20 -46.13
CA ASP A 1 -8.81 -18.49 -45.41
C ASP A 1 -8.27 -17.62 -44.30
N THR A 2 -8.05 -16.37 -44.68
CA THR A 2 -7.78 -15.23 -43.80
C THR A 2 -9.05 -14.85 -43.06
N ARG A 3 -9.06 -14.96 -41.73
CA ARG A 3 -10.19 -14.53 -40.90
C ARG A 3 -9.99 -13.09 -40.46
N THR A 4 -10.76 -12.22 -41.09
CA THR A 4 -10.95 -10.80 -40.79
C THR A 4 -11.75 -10.63 -39.49
N GLU A 5 -11.18 -9.81 -38.61
CA GLU A 5 -11.73 -8.87 -37.61
C GLU A 5 -12.99 -9.15 -36.78
N GLU A 6 -12.87 -8.91 -35.47
CA GLU A 6 -13.70 -7.92 -34.76
C GLU A 6 -12.91 -7.43 -33.52
N GLU A 7 -12.11 -6.39 -33.72
CA GLU A 7 -11.48 -5.62 -32.64
C GLU A 7 -12.51 -4.61 -32.13
N LYS A 8 -13.15 -4.92 -31.00
CA LYS A 8 -14.05 -3.99 -30.33
C LYS A 8 -13.21 -2.93 -29.62
N THR A 9 -12.93 -1.84 -30.32
CA THR A 9 -12.31 -0.63 -29.78
C THR A 9 -13.30 0.02 -28.80
N GLU A 10 -12.98 -0.02 -27.51
CA GLU A 10 -13.71 0.76 -26.51
C GLU A 10 -13.45 2.25 -26.71
N PRO A 11 -14.45 3.13 -26.52
CA PRO A 11 -14.29 4.56 -26.79
C PRO A 11 -13.26 5.15 -25.82
N THR A 12 -12.14 5.62 -26.34
CA THR A 12 -11.23 6.50 -25.64
C THR A 12 -11.97 7.78 -25.32
N GLU A 13 -12.45 7.89 -24.07
CA GLU A 13 -12.84 9.17 -23.51
C GLU A 13 -11.64 10.11 -23.61
N THR A 14 -11.73 11.02 -24.58
CA THR A 14 -10.85 12.17 -24.67
C THR A 14 -11.05 12.96 -23.40
N PHE A 15 -10.13 12.76 -22.44
CA PHE A 15 -10.07 13.54 -21.21
C PHE A 15 -9.71 14.96 -21.61
N CYS A 16 -10.75 15.76 -21.84
CA CYS A 16 -10.65 17.18 -22.10
C CYS A 16 -10.16 17.82 -20.80
N VAL A 17 -8.84 18.04 -20.68
CA VAL A 17 -8.28 18.95 -19.70
C VAL A 17 -8.79 20.34 -20.02
N ARG A 18 -9.99 20.64 -19.52
CA ARG A 18 -10.46 22.01 -19.39
C ARG A 18 -9.51 22.67 -18.40
N THR A 19 -8.64 23.53 -18.91
CA THR A 19 -7.99 24.59 -18.14
C THR A 19 -9.08 25.44 -17.51
N LEU A 20 -9.44 25.10 -16.28
CA LEU A 20 -10.31 25.90 -15.42
C LEU A 20 -9.46 26.74 -14.49
N ASP A 21 -9.94 27.96 -14.30
CA ASP A 21 -9.35 29.09 -13.61
C ASP A 21 -8.55 28.78 -12.34
N VAL A 22 -7.36 29.36 -12.29
CA VAL A 22 -6.45 29.40 -11.14
C VAL A 22 -7.03 30.30 -10.05
N LYS A 23 -7.93 29.78 -9.20
CA LYS A 23 -8.14 30.21 -7.80
C LYS A 23 -9.24 29.38 -7.11
N SER A 24 -8.85 28.25 -6.54
CA SER A 24 -9.51 27.60 -5.39
C SER A 24 -8.64 26.41 -4.99
N HIS A 25 -7.68 26.60 -4.08
CA HIS A 25 -6.69 25.55 -3.78
C HIS A 25 -7.25 24.42 -2.91
N THR A 26 -8.51 24.43 -2.47
CA THR A 26 -9.09 23.31 -1.71
C THR A 26 -10.62 23.26 -1.79
N VAL A 27 -11.16 22.03 -1.90
CA VAL A 27 -12.62 21.72 -1.80
C VAL A 27 -13.12 21.82 -0.35
N CYS A 28 -12.21 21.78 0.62
CA CYS A 28 -12.46 22.05 2.04
C CYS A 28 -11.85 23.41 2.39
N ASP A 29 -12.48 24.25 3.21
CA ASP A 29 -12.05 25.62 3.54
C ASP A 29 -10.73 25.74 4.35
N LEU A 30 -9.88 24.71 4.32
CA LEU A 30 -8.59 24.62 4.98
C LEU A 30 -7.50 24.40 3.93
N THR A 31 -6.66 25.41 3.71
CA THR A 31 -5.55 25.33 2.77
C THR A 31 -4.30 24.78 3.44
N LEU A 32 -3.69 23.75 2.85
CA LEU A 32 -2.39 23.27 3.29
C LEU A 32 -1.28 24.21 2.77
N PRO A 33 -0.16 24.35 3.51
CA PRO A 33 0.88 25.34 3.19
C PRO A 33 1.83 24.91 2.04
N TYR A 34 1.55 23.81 1.35
CA TYR A 34 2.39 23.25 0.29
C TYR A 34 1.56 22.99 -0.97
N ASN A 35 2.14 23.25 -2.14
CA ASN A 35 1.46 23.08 -3.42
C ASN A 35 2.22 22.16 -4.38
N ASP A 36 3.56 22.15 -4.31
CA ASP A 36 4.39 21.26 -5.12
C ASP A 36 4.95 20.09 -4.31
N ILE A 37 5.41 19.05 -5.02
CA ILE A 37 6.00 17.85 -4.42
C ILE A 37 7.25 18.21 -3.61
N ASP A 38 8.03 19.19 -4.05
CA ASP A 38 9.24 19.61 -3.34
C ASP A 38 8.90 20.34 -2.02
N ASP A 39 7.82 21.12 -1.98
CA ASP A 39 7.31 21.72 -0.73
C ASP A 39 6.87 20.64 0.26
N VAL A 40 6.20 19.59 -0.23
CA VAL A 40 5.79 18.44 0.59
C VAL A 40 7.01 17.72 1.14
N ARG A 41 8.04 17.49 0.33
CA ARG A 41 9.29 16.84 0.78
C ARG A 41 10.01 17.70 1.82
N ALA A 42 10.06 19.01 1.64
CA ALA A 42 10.62 19.93 2.63
C ALA A 42 9.84 19.89 3.95
N HIS A 43 8.51 19.79 3.88
CA HIS A 43 7.69 19.63 5.09
C HIS A 43 7.91 18.27 5.77
N ILE A 44 8.04 17.19 5.00
CA ILE A 44 8.39 15.87 5.52
C ILE A 44 9.73 15.93 6.25
N ASP A 45 10.73 16.64 5.71
CA ASP A 45 12.04 16.82 6.35
C ASP A 45 11.95 17.53 7.70
N GLN A 46 11.08 18.53 7.81
CA GLN A 46 10.83 19.26 9.07
C GLN A 46 10.20 18.38 10.15
N VAL A 47 9.31 17.45 9.76
CA VAL A 47 8.64 16.53 10.68
C VAL A 47 9.56 15.38 11.06
N ALA A 48 10.17 14.74 10.06
CA ALA A 48 11.01 13.58 10.20
C ALA A 48 12.03 13.50 9.04
N SER A 49 13.25 13.95 9.31
CA SER A 49 14.32 14.04 8.32
C SER A 49 14.84 12.69 7.79
N ASN A 50 14.44 11.58 8.39
CA ASN A 50 14.81 10.24 7.91
C ASN A 50 14.01 9.81 6.68
N LEU A 51 12.83 10.40 6.43
CA LEU A 51 11.97 10.03 5.30
C LEU A 51 12.44 10.64 3.96
N THR A 52 13.27 11.68 4.00
CA THR A 52 13.85 12.35 2.82
C THR A 52 15.22 11.79 2.42
N ARG A 53 15.92 11.12 3.35
CA ARG A 53 17.23 10.48 3.12
C ARG A 53 17.06 9.11 2.49
N ILE A 54 16.97 9.09 1.16
CA ILE A 54 16.74 7.85 0.40
C ILE A 54 18.02 7.01 0.35
N ASN A 55 17.86 5.67 0.40
CA ASN A 55 18.93 4.66 0.32
C ASN A 55 19.89 4.62 1.52
N THR A 56 19.53 5.27 2.63
CA THR A 56 20.31 5.21 3.89
C THR A 56 19.46 4.61 5.00
N ILE A 57 20.06 3.73 5.79
CA ILE A 57 19.43 3.17 6.99
C ILE A 57 19.97 3.95 8.19
N GLU A 58 19.09 4.60 8.93
CA GLU A 58 19.41 5.38 10.13
C GLU A 58 19.11 4.53 11.37
N GLU A 59 20.05 4.44 12.31
CA GLU A 59 19.90 3.65 13.53
C GLU A 59 19.00 4.34 14.56
N ALA A 60 18.08 3.59 15.18
CA ALA A 60 17.24 4.08 16.27
C ALA A 60 17.81 3.65 17.63
N ASN A 61 18.42 4.58 18.38
CA ASN A 61 19.25 4.24 19.56
C ASN A 61 18.55 4.24 20.93
N TYR A 62 17.28 4.64 21.02
CA TYR A 62 16.59 4.86 22.30
C TYR A 62 15.94 3.61 22.92
N PHE A 63 16.58 2.43 22.78
CA PHE A 63 16.01 1.17 23.27
C PHE A 63 15.84 1.13 24.80
N LYS A 64 16.84 1.59 25.56
CA LYS A 64 16.84 1.52 27.03
C LYS A 64 15.78 2.44 27.63
N GLN A 65 15.73 3.69 27.16
CA GLN A 65 14.79 4.70 27.62
C GLN A 65 13.35 4.28 27.31
N ASN A 66 13.10 3.73 26.11
CA ASN A 66 11.77 3.22 25.76
C ASN A 66 11.35 2.05 26.65
N ALA A 67 12.27 1.11 26.95
CA ALA A 67 11.98 0.01 27.85
C ALA A 67 11.59 0.48 29.25
N ASP A 68 12.31 1.48 29.79
CA ASP A 68 12.01 2.08 31.10
C ASP A 68 10.64 2.78 31.11
N LEU A 69 10.27 3.46 30.02
CA LEU A 69 8.95 4.09 29.88
C LEU A 69 7.82 3.07 29.77
N LEU A 70 8.04 1.97 29.03
CA LEU A 70 7.03 0.92 28.84
C LEU A 70 6.66 0.20 30.14
N GLN A 71 7.59 0.09 31.11
CA GLN A 71 7.30 -0.52 32.41
C GLN A 71 6.19 0.21 33.19
N ASN A 72 6.06 1.52 32.99
CA ASN A 72 5.03 2.33 33.64
C ASN A 72 3.68 2.29 32.90
N HIS A 73 3.63 1.66 31.72
CA HIS A 73 2.43 1.55 30.90
C HIS A 73 1.68 0.24 31.16
N LYS A 74 0.41 0.32 31.54
CA LYS A 74 -0.43 -0.86 31.78
C LYS A 74 -0.95 -1.43 30.45
N THR A 75 -0.24 -2.38 29.87
CA THR A 75 -0.76 -3.20 28.77
C THR A 75 -1.53 -4.40 29.30
N SER A 76 -2.75 -4.62 28.82
CA SER A 76 -3.51 -5.85 29.11
C SER A 76 -3.06 -6.94 28.14
N PHE A 77 -2.63 -8.08 28.68
CA PHE A 77 -2.32 -9.26 27.88
C PHE A 77 -3.58 -10.12 27.75
N THR A 78 -3.83 -10.61 26.54
CA THR A 78 -4.86 -11.60 26.26
C THR A 78 -4.24 -13.00 26.33
N ASP A 79 -4.91 -13.97 26.96
CA ASP A 79 -4.45 -15.37 27.05
C ASP A 79 -4.53 -16.15 25.71
N SER A 80 -4.71 -15.45 24.59
CA SER A 80 -4.80 -16.06 23.27
C SER A 80 -3.42 -16.42 22.73
N ALA A 81 -3.31 -17.58 22.07
CA ALA A 81 -2.07 -18.00 21.42
C ALA A 81 -1.67 -17.02 20.30
N LEU A 82 -0.38 -16.68 20.23
CA LEU A 82 0.15 -15.80 19.19
C LEU A 82 0.31 -16.60 17.89
N ILE A 83 -0.62 -16.41 16.96
CA ILE A 83 -0.61 -17.03 15.63
C ILE A 83 -0.34 -15.94 14.59
N PRO A 84 0.62 -16.12 13.66
CA PRO A 84 0.87 -15.13 12.62
C PRO A 84 -0.35 -15.01 11.69
N PRO A 85 -0.63 -13.81 11.14
CA PRO A 85 -1.80 -13.60 10.29
C PRO A 85 -1.72 -14.32 8.94
N ILE A 86 -0.51 -14.64 8.47
CA ILE A 86 -0.28 -15.35 7.20
C ILE A 86 0.40 -16.67 7.53
N THR A 87 -0.35 -17.76 7.43
CA THR A 87 0.13 -19.13 7.67
C THR A 87 0.11 -19.96 6.39
N GLU A 88 -0.84 -19.70 5.51
CA GLU A 88 -1.03 -20.44 4.28
C GLU A 88 -0.49 -19.67 3.07
N LEU A 89 0.01 -20.42 2.08
CA LEU A 89 0.55 -19.84 0.85
C LEU A 89 -0.51 -19.10 0.02
N LYS A 90 -1.79 -19.49 0.13
CA LYS A 90 -2.89 -18.79 -0.55
C LYS A 90 -3.04 -17.33 -0.07
N ASP A 91 -2.83 -17.10 1.23
CA ASP A 91 -3.02 -15.81 1.88
C ASP A 91 -1.87 -14.85 1.53
N PHE A 92 -0.69 -15.39 1.24
CA PHE A 92 0.47 -14.63 0.77
C PHE A 92 0.23 -13.93 -0.57
N TYR A 93 -0.55 -14.52 -1.48
CA TYR A 93 -0.78 -13.95 -2.81
C TYR A 93 -1.84 -12.82 -2.83
N MET A 94 -2.51 -12.53 -1.70
CA MET A 94 -3.68 -11.64 -1.65
C MET A 94 -3.59 -10.58 -0.53
N THR A 95 -2.42 -9.97 -0.32
CA THR A 95 -2.17 -9.06 0.81
C THR A 95 -2.72 -7.64 0.61
N ASP A 96 -2.46 -7.03 -0.53
CA ASP A 96 -2.75 -5.61 -0.82
C ASP A 96 -3.81 -5.48 -1.94
N PRO A 97 -4.41 -4.28 -2.15
CA PRO A 97 -5.46 -4.14 -3.16
C PRO A 97 -4.94 -4.39 -4.58
N ILE A 98 -3.66 -4.13 -4.84
CA ILE A 98 -3.04 -4.39 -6.15
C ILE A 98 -2.95 -5.90 -6.38
N SER A 99 -2.44 -6.67 -5.41
CA SER A 99 -2.37 -8.13 -5.54
C SER A 99 -3.76 -8.76 -5.64
N ARG A 100 -4.77 -8.23 -4.92
CA ARG A 100 -6.16 -8.70 -5.03
C ARG A 100 -6.80 -8.41 -6.39
N ALA A 101 -6.49 -7.29 -7.01
CA ALA A 101 -6.97 -6.97 -8.35
C ALA A 101 -6.20 -7.72 -9.46
N SER A 102 -5.04 -8.29 -9.14
CA SER A 102 -4.17 -8.94 -10.12
C SER A 102 -4.69 -10.30 -10.57
N LEU A 103 -4.91 -10.44 -11.87
CA LEU A 103 -5.31 -11.70 -12.52
C LEU A 103 -4.24 -12.78 -12.40
N THR A 104 -2.96 -12.42 -12.37
CA THR A 104 -1.86 -13.39 -12.26
C THR A 104 -1.82 -14.00 -10.87
N MET A 105 -1.97 -13.17 -9.83
CA MET A 105 -2.03 -13.63 -8.44
C MET A 105 -3.27 -14.51 -8.21
N ALA A 106 -4.41 -14.17 -8.81
CA ALA A 106 -5.61 -15.01 -8.73
C ALA A 106 -5.39 -16.42 -9.34
N LYS A 107 -4.58 -16.54 -10.41
CA LYS A 107 -4.21 -17.85 -10.97
C LYS A 107 -3.27 -18.62 -10.05
N CYS A 108 -2.31 -17.95 -9.41
CA CYS A 108 -1.42 -18.57 -8.43
C CYS A 108 -2.20 -19.18 -7.26
N VAL A 109 -3.21 -18.47 -6.73
CA VAL A 109 -4.08 -18.99 -5.67
C VAL A 109 -4.81 -20.26 -6.13
N LYS A 110 -5.40 -20.25 -7.34
CA LYS A 110 -6.08 -21.44 -7.89
C LYS A 110 -5.13 -22.64 -8.02
N ALA A 111 -3.92 -22.43 -8.53
CA ALA A 111 -2.93 -23.50 -8.65
C ALA A 111 -2.53 -24.08 -7.29
N VAL A 112 -2.41 -23.24 -6.25
CA VAL A 112 -2.14 -23.69 -4.88
C VAL A 112 -3.31 -24.51 -4.34
N GLU A 113 -4.55 -24.08 -4.55
CA GLU A 113 -5.74 -24.85 -4.14
C GLU A 113 -5.85 -26.20 -4.84
N GLU A 114 -5.53 -26.25 -6.13
CA GLU A 114 -5.49 -27.49 -6.92
C GLU A 114 -4.43 -28.46 -6.38
N GLN A 115 -3.22 -27.97 -6.07
CA GLN A 115 -2.16 -28.77 -5.48
C GLN A 115 -2.54 -29.32 -4.10
N LEU A 116 -3.22 -28.52 -3.27
CA LEU A 116 -3.70 -28.97 -1.96
C LEU A 116 -4.74 -30.09 -2.12
N LYS A 117 -5.64 -29.98 -3.10
CA LYS A 117 -6.62 -31.02 -3.40
C LYS A 117 -5.95 -32.31 -3.89
N SER A 118 -5.00 -32.22 -4.82
CA SER A 118 -4.32 -33.41 -5.36
C SER A 118 -3.54 -34.18 -4.31
N ARG A 119 -2.98 -33.49 -3.30
CA ARG A 119 -2.20 -34.11 -2.21
C ARG A 119 -3.05 -34.98 -1.27
N HIS A 120 -4.36 -34.79 -1.24
CA HIS A 120 -5.29 -35.51 -0.35
C HIS A 120 -6.04 -36.67 -1.05
N THR A 121 -5.68 -36.99 -2.30
CA THR A 121 -6.15 -38.17 -3.05
C THR A 121 -5.02 -39.18 -3.18
#